data_AF-A0A257IT35-F1
#
_entry.id   AF-A0A257IT35-F1
#
_cell.length_a   1.000
_cell.length_b   1.000
_cell.length_c   1.000
_cell.angle_alpha   90.00
_cell.angle_beta   90.00
_cell.angle_gamma   90.00
#
_symmetry.space_group_name_H-M   'P 1'
#
loop_
_entity.id
_entity.type
_entity.pdbx_description
1 polymer ?
#
loop_
_entity_poly.entity_id
_entity_poly.type
_entity_poly.pdbx_seq_one_letter_code
_entity_poly.pdbx_strand_id
1 'polypeptide(L)'
;MSIKSSISDYFKIDELKENLIKLIEAKFELKKLEVQEKIEGLISGIVVKVVMAVFLFMGFLFLNILLAIGINYLTNTSYAGYAILVAVYLILWYIFNTQKAKVEAIIKNKVAEALDEVGV
;
A
#
# COMPACT_ATOMS: atom_id res chain seq x y z
N MET A 1 60.72 25.24 -4.58
CA MET A 1 59.25 25.41 -4.67
C MET A 1 58.67 24.98 -6.03
N SER A 2 59.22 23.98 -6.73
CA SER A 2 58.95 23.82 -8.19
C SER A 2 58.35 22.49 -8.65
N ILE A 3 58.21 21.49 -7.77
CA ILE A 3 57.72 20.16 -8.21
C ILE A 3 56.17 20.10 -8.24
N LYS A 4 55.50 20.94 -7.45
CA LYS A 4 54.04 20.87 -7.25
C LYS A 4 53.22 21.41 -8.43
N SER A 5 53.75 22.36 -9.21
CA SER A 5 53.04 22.98 -10.34
C SER A 5 53.11 22.13 -11.62
N SER A 6 54.29 21.60 -11.97
CA SER A 6 54.46 20.79 -13.20
C SER A 6 53.71 19.45 -13.17
N ILE A 7 53.49 18.87 -11.99
CA ILE A 7 52.67 17.65 -11.85
C ILE A 7 51.18 17.96 -12.08
N SER A 8 50.70 19.13 -11.66
CA SER A 8 49.29 19.54 -11.82
C SER A 8 48.91 19.77 -13.28
N ASP A 9 49.80 20.39 -14.06
CA ASP A 9 49.58 20.67 -15.49
C ASP A 9 49.63 19.40 -16.35
N TYR A 10 50.49 18.43 -15.99
CA TYR A 10 50.57 17.13 -16.68
C TYR A 10 49.40 16.20 -16.35
N PHE A 11 48.84 16.28 -15.13
CA PHE A 11 47.73 15.42 -14.70
C PHE A 11 46.35 15.95 -15.05
N LYS A 12 46.24 17.11 -15.72
CA LYS A 12 44.95 17.75 -16.07
C LYS A 12 43.92 17.63 -14.94
N ILE A 13 44.34 17.94 -13.72
CA ILE A 13 43.58 17.65 -12.50
C ILE A 13 42.21 18.34 -12.53
N ASP A 14 42.10 19.47 -13.23
CA ASP A 14 40.86 20.20 -13.42
C ASP A 14 39.89 19.47 -14.35
N GLU A 15 40.35 18.85 -15.45
CA GLU A 15 39.50 17.98 -16.29
C GLU A 15 39.03 16.73 -15.54
N LEU A 16 39.89 16.15 -14.68
CA LEU A 16 39.50 15.01 -13.83
C LEU A 16 38.46 15.42 -12.78
N LYS A 17 38.62 16.58 -12.14
CA LYS A 17 37.62 17.13 -11.21
C LYS A 17 36.29 17.39 -11.91
N GLU A 18 36.30 17.99 -13.10
CA GLU A 18 35.09 18.28 -13.85
C GLU A 18 34.34 17.00 -14.25
N ASN A 19 35.06 15.98 -14.71
CA ASN A 19 34.48 14.67 -15.02
C ASN A 19 33.95 13.95 -13.78
N LEU A 20 34.62 14.07 -12.63
CA LEU A 20 34.12 13.53 -11.36
C LEU A 20 32.84 14.24 -10.89
N ILE A 21 32.76 15.56 -11.05
CA ILE A 21 31.55 16.34 -10.73
C ILE A 21 30.40 15.89 -11.65
N LYS A 22 30.63 15.81 -12.97
CA LYS A 22 29.63 15.31 -13.93
C LYS A 22 29.15 13.89 -13.60
N LEU A 23 30.07 13.02 -13.14
CA LEU A 23 29.72 11.67 -12.71
C LEU A 23 28.84 11.68 -11.45
N ILE A 24 29.15 12.53 -10.48
CA ILE A 24 28.35 12.69 -9.26
C ILE A 24 26.96 13.23 -9.61
N GLU A 25 26.88 14.26 -10.46
CA GLU A 25 25.61 14.81 -10.96
C GLU A 25 24.76 13.75 -11.65
N ALA A 26 25.34 12.99 -12.59
CA ALA A 26 24.65 11.89 -13.27
C ALA A 26 24.15 10.82 -12.28
N LYS A 27 24.93 10.49 -11.23
CA LYS A 27 24.48 9.55 -10.19
C LYS A 27 23.32 10.10 -9.36
N PHE A 28 23.30 11.41 -9.08
CA PHE A 28 22.18 12.05 -8.40
C PHE A 28 20.92 12.07 -9.26
N GLU A 29 21.05 12.37 -10.55
CA GLU A 29 19.94 12.33 -11.50
C GLU A 29 19.35 10.93 -11.63
N LEU A 30 20.21 9.91 -11.78
CA LEU A 30 19.78 8.50 -11.82
C LEU A 30 19.03 8.12 -10.54
N LYS A 31 19.53 8.52 -9.37
CA LYS A 31 18.87 8.20 -8.09
C LYS A 31 17.52 8.91 -7.94
N LYS A 32 17.38 10.12 -8.45
CA LYS A 32 16.10 10.84 -8.51
C LYS A 32 15.11 10.10 -9.41
N LEU A 33 15.57 9.62 -10.57
CA LEU A 33 14.76 8.88 -11.53
C LEU A 33 14.26 7.56 -10.94
N GLU A 34 15.14 6.78 -10.29
CA GLU A 34 14.76 5.54 -9.60
C GLU A 34 13.70 5.75 -8.52
N VAL A 35 13.81 6.85 -7.76
CA VAL A 35 12.80 7.20 -6.74
C VAL A 35 11.47 7.55 -7.40
N GLN A 36 11.50 8.31 -8.50
CA GLN A 36 10.29 8.65 -9.25
C GLN A 36 9.60 7.41 -9.82
N GLU A 37 10.35 6.50 -10.46
CA GLU A 37 9.81 5.24 -10.99
C GLU A 37 9.19 4.38 -9.88
N LYS A 38 9.85 4.27 -8.71
CA LYS A 38 9.29 3.55 -7.55
C LYS A 38 7.99 4.18 -7.06
N ILE A 39 7.93 5.51 -6.98
CA ILE A 39 6.72 6.23 -6.55
C ILE A 39 5.60 6.04 -7.57
N GLU A 40 5.87 6.16 -8.87
CA GLU A 40 4.89 5.95 -9.94
C GLU A 40 4.33 4.53 -9.93
N GLY A 41 5.19 3.52 -9.75
CA GLY A 41 4.78 2.12 -9.59
C GLY A 41 3.90 1.87 -8.37
N LEU A 42 4.24 2.47 -7.22
CA LEU A 42 3.43 2.38 -6.01
C LEU A 42 2.07 3.07 -6.17
N ILE A 43 2.05 4.30 -6.69
CA ILE A 43 0.82 5.09 -6.87
C ILE A 43 -0.12 4.37 -7.85
N SER A 44 0.37 3.95 -9.01
CA SER A 44 -0.44 3.25 -10.01
C SER A 44 -1.04 1.95 -9.44
N GLY A 45 -0.23 1.16 -8.72
CA GLY A 45 -0.71 -0.05 -8.05
C GLY A 45 -1.77 0.22 -6.98
N ILE A 46 -1.61 1.28 -6.18
CA ILE A 46 -2.60 1.69 -5.16
C ILE A 46 -3.90 2.15 -5.83
N VAL A 47 -3.82 2.98 -6.88
CA VAL A 47 -5.01 3.50 -7.57
C VAL A 47 -5.86 2.36 -8.12
N VAL A 48 -5.25 1.38 -8.80
CA VAL A 48 -5.99 0.22 -9.32
C VAL A 48 -6.65 -0.56 -8.19
N LYS A 49 -5.93 -0.84 -7.10
CA LYS A 49 -6.48 -1.54 -5.94
C LYS A 49 -7.65 -0.81 -5.29
N VAL A 50 -7.54 0.51 -5.15
CA VAL A 50 -8.62 1.36 -4.60
C VAL A 50 -9.85 1.29 -5.51
N VAL A 51 -9.68 1.45 -6.83
CA VAL A 51 -10.79 1.36 -7.79
C VAL A 51 -11.45 -0.02 -7.71
N MET A 52 -10.68 -1.11 -7.69
CA MET A 52 -11.23 -2.46 -7.52
C MET A 52 -11.98 -2.62 -6.19
N ALA A 53 -11.44 -2.08 -5.08
CA ALA A 53 -12.07 -2.13 -3.78
C ALA A 53 -13.42 -1.39 -3.77
N VAL A 54 -13.52 -0.25 -4.47
CA VAL A 54 -14.79 0.49 -4.63
C VAL A 54 -15.82 -0.35 -5.38
N PHE A 55 -15.45 -1.00 -6.47
CA PHE A 55 -16.38 -1.88 -7.20
C PHE A 55 -16.84 -3.08 -6.37
N LEU A 56 -15.93 -3.72 -5.65
CA LEU A 56 -16.27 -4.82 -4.74
C LEU A 56 -17.19 -4.35 -3.62
N PHE A 57 -16.90 -3.19 -3.03
CA PHE A 57 -17.75 -2.60 -2.00
C PHE A 57 -19.14 -2.28 -2.51
N MET A 58 -19.26 -1.72 -3.71
CA MET A 58 -20.55 -1.45 -4.35
C MET A 58 -21.33 -2.75 -4.59
N GLY A 59 -20.67 -3.80 -5.11
CA GLY A 59 -21.26 -5.11 -5.29
C GLY A 59 -21.75 -5.72 -3.97
N PHE A 60 -20.97 -5.58 -2.91
CA PHE A 60 -21.33 -6.03 -1.57
C PHE A 60 -22.55 -5.29 -0.99
N LEU A 61 -22.65 -3.98 -1.21
CA LEU A 61 -23.83 -3.20 -0.82
C LEU A 61 -25.08 -3.67 -1.56
N PHE A 62 -25.01 -3.85 -2.88
CA PHE A 62 -26.15 -4.34 -3.66
C PHE A 62 -26.53 -5.77 -3.29
N LEU A 63 -25.57 -6.63 -2.97
CA LEU A 63 -25.85 -7.97 -2.48
C LEU A 63 -26.65 -7.94 -1.16
N ASN A 64 -26.28 -7.06 -0.23
CA ASN A 64 -27.03 -6.87 1.02
C ASN A 64 -28.45 -6.36 0.78
N ILE A 65 -28.61 -5.38 -0.10
CA ILE A 65 -29.94 -4.86 -0.47
C ILE A 65 -30.78 -5.98 -1.10
N LEU A 66 -30.20 -6.75 -2.01
CA LEU A 66 -30.87 -7.89 -2.65
C LEU A 66 -31.31 -8.94 -1.62
N LEU A 67 -30.42 -9.31 -0.68
CA LEU A 67 -30.75 -10.25 0.40
C LEU A 67 -31.89 -9.72 1.28
N ALA A 68 -31.85 -8.45 1.66
CA ALA A 68 -32.90 -7.83 2.46
C ALA A 68 -34.25 -7.89 1.73
N ILE A 69 -34.27 -7.53 0.45
CA ILE A 69 -35.48 -7.56 -0.38
C ILE A 69 -35.98 -9.00 -0.55
N GLY A 70 -35.09 -9.97 -0.74
CA GLY A 70 -35.45 -11.38 -0.80
C GLY A 70 -36.16 -11.84 0.48
N ILE A 71 -35.59 -11.52 1.65
CA ILE A 71 -36.20 -11.85 2.95
C ILE A 71 -37.55 -11.12 3.13
N ASN A 72 -37.63 -9.84 2.73
CA ASN A 72 -38.88 -9.07 2.74
C ASN A 72 -39.98 -9.75 1.91
N TYR A 73 -39.63 -10.22 0.71
CA TYR A 73 -40.56 -10.96 -0.16
C TYR A 73 -41.02 -12.27 0.48
N LEU A 74 -40.11 -13.05 1.06
CA LEU A 74 -40.46 -14.32 1.74
C LEU A 74 -41.35 -14.11 2.99
N THR A 75 -41.17 -13.00 3.68
CA THR A 75 -41.90 -12.68 4.93
C THR A 75 -43.17 -11.86 4.69
N ASN A 76 -43.46 -11.44 3.45
CA ASN A 76 -44.51 -10.48 3.12
C ASN A 76 -44.44 -9.19 3.94
N THR A 77 -43.23 -8.71 4.24
CA THR A 77 -43.02 -7.45 4.96
C THR A 77 -42.13 -6.52 4.14
N SER A 78 -42.21 -5.20 4.37
CA SER A 78 -41.36 -4.23 3.67
C SER A 78 -40.01 -3.96 4.36
N TYR A 79 -39.80 -4.47 5.58
CA TYR A 79 -38.66 -4.06 6.41
C TYR A 79 -37.94 -5.18 7.17
N ALA A 80 -38.53 -6.38 7.32
CA ALA A 80 -37.96 -7.42 8.19
C ALA A 80 -36.58 -7.91 7.70
N GLY A 81 -36.36 -7.98 6.39
CA GLY A 81 -35.08 -8.35 5.81
C GLY A 81 -33.95 -7.38 6.16
N TYR A 82 -34.23 -6.07 6.18
CA TYR A 82 -33.25 -5.09 6.63
C TYR A 82 -32.99 -5.22 8.14
N ALA A 83 -34.04 -5.41 8.94
CA ALA A 83 -33.90 -5.59 10.39
C ALA A 83 -33.07 -6.84 10.75
N ILE A 84 -33.27 -7.95 10.01
CA ILE A 84 -32.50 -9.19 10.18
C ILE A 84 -31.03 -8.96 9.83
N LEU A 85 -30.72 -8.31 8.71
CA LEU A 85 -29.33 -8.00 8.35
C LEU A 85 -28.65 -7.13 9.40
N VAL A 86 -29.34 -6.10 9.92
CA VAL A 86 -28.82 -5.26 11.01
C VAL A 86 -28.54 -6.11 12.25
N ALA A 87 -29.46 -6.99 12.64
CA ALA A 87 -29.26 -7.87 13.79
C ALA A 87 -28.05 -8.80 13.60
N VAL A 88 -27.89 -9.40 12.41
CA VAL A 88 -26.73 -10.23 12.07
C VAL A 88 -25.43 -9.43 12.18
N TYR A 89 -25.38 -8.21 11.65
CA TYR A 89 -24.19 -7.36 11.74
C TYR A 89 -23.87 -6.93 13.18
N LEU A 90 -24.88 -6.65 14.00
CA LEU A 90 -24.70 -6.36 15.42
C LEU A 90 -24.17 -7.57 16.19
N ILE A 91 -24.67 -8.78 15.89
CA ILE A 91 -24.17 -10.02 16.50
C ILE A 91 -22.71 -10.25 16.11
N LEU A 92 -22.37 -10.11 14.83
CA LEU A 92 -20.99 -10.23 14.37
C LEU A 92 -20.09 -9.21 15.07
N TRP A 93 -20.49 -7.94 15.09
CA TRP A 93 -19.76 -6.88 15.78
C TRP A 93 -19.54 -7.22 17.26
N TYR A 94 -20.56 -7.72 17.95
CA TYR A 94 -20.44 -8.14 19.35
C TYR A 94 -19.46 -9.31 19.54
N ILE A 95 -19.51 -10.33 18.67
CA ILE A 95 -18.56 -11.46 18.68
C ILE A 95 -17.13 -10.95 18.46
N PHE A 96 -16.91 -10.06 17.49
CA PHE A 96 -15.59 -9.47 17.25
C PHE A 96 -15.11 -8.63 18.43
N ASN A 97 -16.00 -7.85 19.06
CA ASN A 97 -15.64 -7.03 20.21
C ASN A 97 -15.26 -7.87 21.43
N THR A 98 -15.96 -8.98 21.68
CA THR A 98 -15.63 -9.91 22.78
C THR A 98 -14.36 -10.71 22.52
N GLN A 99 -14.03 -11.01 21.27
CA GLN A 99 -12.83 -11.76 20.89
C GLN A 99 -11.67 -10.86 20.46
N LYS A 100 -11.78 -9.55 20.64
CA LYS A 100 -10.80 -8.55 20.19
C LYS A 100 -9.36 -8.91 20.58
N ALA A 101 -9.13 -9.33 21.82
CA ALA A 101 -7.79 -9.71 22.30
C ALA A 101 -7.21 -10.94 21.55
N LYS A 102 -8.04 -11.94 21.21
CA LYS A 102 -7.61 -13.10 20.42
C LYS A 102 -7.37 -12.72 18.96
N VAL A 103 -8.25 -11.89 18.39
CA VAL A 103 -8.12 -11.41 17.01
C VAL A 103 -6.84 -10.58 16.86
N GLU A 104 -6.55 -9.68 17.80
CA GLU A 104 -5.30 -8.91 17.82
C GLU A 104 -4.06 -9.81 17.94
N ALA A 105 -4.10 -10.87 18.76
CA ALA A 105 -3.01 -11.83 18.86
C ALA A 105 -2.79 -12.62 17.56
N ILE A 106 -3.85 -13.07 16.90
CA ILE A 106 -3.77 -13.78 15.61
C ILE A 106 -3.20 -12.87 14.52
N ILE A 107 -3.66 -11.62 14.46
CA ILE A 107 -3.16 -10.65 13.48
C ILE A 107 -1.68 -10.38 13.72
N LYS A 108 -1.26 -10.13 14.98
CA LYS A 108 0.15 -9.91 15.32
C LYS A 108 1.04 -11.08 14.92
N ASN A 109 0.63 -12.32 15.21
CA ASN A 109 1.41 -13.51 14.88
C ASN A 109 1.54 -13.70 13.35
N LYS A 110 0.46 -13.51 12.59
CA LYS A 110 0.51 -13.58 11.12
C LYS A 110 1.36 -12.49 10.49
N VAL A 111 1.35 -11.29 11.08
CA VAL A 111 2.20 -10.19 10.62
C VAL A 111 3.67 -10.48 10.94
N ALA A 112 3.97 -11.05 12.11
CA ALA A 112 5.33 -11.45 12.46
C ALA A 112 5.87 -12.54 11.51
N GLU A 113 5.09 -13.59 11.24
CA GLU A 113 5.46 -14.62 10.25
C GLU A 113 5.71 -14.04 8.86
N ALA A 114 4.86 -13.10 8.40
CA ALA A 114 5.03 -12.47 7.10
C ALA A 114 6.26 -11.56 7.02
N LEU A 115 6.73 -11.00 8.14
CA LEU A 115 7.97 -10.21 8.18
C LEU A 115 9.21 -11.12 8.17
N ASP A 116 9.16 -12.23 8.92
CA ASP A 116 10.21 -13.23 8.95
C ASP A 116 10.38 -13.92 7.57
N GLU A 117 9.29 -14.21 6.86
CA GLU A 117 9.32 -14.77 5.49
C GLU A 117 9.91 -13.79 4.45
N VAL A 118 9.76 -12.48 4.68
CA VAL A 118 10.26 -11.42 3.78
C VAL A 118 11.68 -10.97 4.15
N GLY A 119 12.25 -11.50 5.24
CA GLY A 119 13.64 -11.27 5.64
C GLY A 119 13.91 -9.85 6.14
N VAL A 120 12.98 -9.27 6.90
CA VAL A 120 13.20 -8.02 7.67
C VAL A 120 13.29 -8.33 9.15
#